data_AF-A0A662V2Y1-F1
#
_entry.id   AF-A0A662V2Y1-F1
#
_cell.length_a   1.000
_cell.length_b   1.000
_cell.length_c   1.000
_cell.angle_alpha   90.00
_cell.angle_beta   90.00
_cell.angle_gamma   90.00
#
_symmetry.space_group_name_H-M   'P 1'
#
loop_
_entity.id
_entity.type
_entity.pdbx_description
1 polymer ?
#
loop_
_entity_poly.entity_id
_entity_poly.type
_entity_poly.pdbx_seq_one_letter_code
_entity_poly.pdbx_strand_id
1 'polypeptide(L)'
;MGHLGAPKVHIEIEVRDKEGRLIEKRKEESHSWVANFITALRALMASYDLDDTPNALVTLGGDSWSYPNVTTQYHTILFACAGEGEDLYGILVGAGDTPVTLDDHTLATLIRHGDEAGKLHYNATTVEDLVRTDGGIQFKIVRTFSNNSGGDITVKEVGLAIRCNNVAGTAYILLARDVLASAVTVPNGSTLTVRYIIQHAVS
;
A
#
# COMPACT_ATOMS: atom_id res chain seq x y z
N MET A 1 5.74 11.23 -33.21
CA MET A 1 4.83 11.88 -32.24
C MET A 1 4.77 10.92 -31.07
N GLY A 2 5.26 11.32 -29.89
CA GLY A 2 5.25 10.42 -28.72
C GLY A 2 3.82 10.15 -28.28
N HIS A 3 3.55 8.93 -27.85
CA HIS A 3 2.25 8.55 -27.29
C HIS A 3 2.36 8.52 -25.76
N LEU A 4 1.32 8.99 -25.07
CA LEU A 4 1.25 8.88 -23.61
C LEU A 4 1.00 7.42 -23.23
N GLY A 5 1.83 6.86 -22.35
CA GLY A 5 1.66 5.49 -21.85
C GLY A 5 0.61 5.41 -20.74
N ALA A 6 0.07 4.22 -20.48
CA ALA A 6 -0.78 4.01 -19.30
C ALA A 6 0.02 4.24 -18.00
N PRO A 7 -0.61 4.74 -16.91
CA PRO A 7 0.02 4.77 -15.60
C PRO A 7 0.52 3.38 -15.21
N LYS A 8 1.72 3.31 -14.62
CA LYS A 8 2.36 2.10 -14.13
C LYS A 8 2.62 2.19 -12.63
N VAL A 9 2.67 1.04 -11.99
CA VAL A 9 3.05 0.91 -10.59
C VAL A 9 4.20 -0.06 -10.48
N HIS A 10 5.15 0.24 -9.61
CA HIS A 10 6.22 -0.68 -9.27
C HIS A 10 6.33 -0.82 -7.78
N ILE A 11 6.79 -1.99 -7.34
CA ILE A 11 7.23 -2.25 -5.98
C ILE A 11 8.75 -2.30 -5.99
N GLU A 12 9.37 -1.48 -5.16
CA GLU A 12 10.80 -1.59 -4.83
C GLU A 12 10.96 -2.14 -3.42
N ILE A 13 11.85 -3.11 -3.29
CA ILE A 13 12.18 -3.80 -2.04
C ILE A 13 13.65 -3.63 -1.78
N GLU A 14 13.98 -3.30 -0.53
CA GLU A 14 15.33 -3.08 -0.06
C GLU A 14 15.50 -3.69 1.34
N VAL A 15 16.44 -4.61 1.50
CA VAL A 15 16.80 -5.16 2.82
C VAL A 15 18.17 -4.65 3.21
N ARG A 16 18.30 -4.10 4.42
CA ARG A 16 19.57 -3.65 5.00
C ARG A 16 19.84 -4.34 6.32
N ASP A 17 21.09 -4.73 6.54
CA ASP A 17 21.50 -5.31 7.82
C ASP A 17 21.52 -4.28 8.95
N LYS A 18 21.85 -4.74 10.17
CA LYS A 18 21.94 -3.91 11.38
C LYS A 18 23.01 -2.80 11.28
N GLU A 19 24.00 -2.94 10.41
CA GLU A 19 25.00 -1.90 10.11
C GLU A 19 24.54 -0.95 9.00
N GLY A 20 23.33 -1.14 8.45
CA GLY A 20 22.78 -0.35 7.35
C GLY A 20 23.31 -0.74 5.97
N ARG A 21 24.08 -1.83 5.86
CA ARG A 21 24.61 -2.32 4.58
C ARG A 21 23.50 -3.01 3.79
N LEU A 22 23.48 -2.76 2.49
CA LEU A 22 22.49 -3.35 1.59
C LEU A 22 22.72 -4.86 1.44
N ILE A 23 21.70 -5.65 1.76
CA ILE A 23 21.65 -7.11 1.57
C ILE A 23 20.99 -7.45 0.24
N GLU A 24 19.83 -6.84 -0.02
CA GLU A 24 19.03 -7.10 -1.20
C GLU A 24 18.39 -5.80 -1.70
N LYS A 25 18.37 -5.60 -3.02
CA LYS A 25 17.55 -4.58 -3.66
C LYS A 25 17.00 -5.09 -4.98
N ARG A 26 15.70 -4.95 -5.19
CA ARG A 26 15.08 -5.19 -6.49
C ARG A 26 13.86 -4.31 -6.70
N LYS A 27 13.46 -4.19 -7.96
CA LYS A 27 12.27 -3.49 -8.42
C LYS A 27 11.50 -4.43 -9.33
N GLU A 28 10.22 -4.60 -9.06
CA GLU A 28 9.29 -5.40 -9.85
C GLU A 28 8.07 -4.55 -10.23
N GLU A 29 7.44 -4.88 -11.36
CA GLU A 29 6.20 -4.22 -11.76
C GLU A 29 5.08 -4.72 -10.82
N SER A 30 4.31 -3.79 -10.26
CA SER A 30 3.08 -4.14 -9.56
C SER A 30 2.01 -4.36 -10.62
N HIS A 31 1.38 -5.53 -10.56
CA HIS A 31 0.41 -5.94 -11.57
C HIS A 31 -1.03 -5.80 -11.08
N SER A 32 -1.23 -5.25 -9.87
CA SER A 32 -2.42 -5.57 -9.08
C SER A 32 -3.04 -4.36 -8.39
N TRP A 33 -3.84 -3.60 -9.14
CA TRP A 33 -4.89 -2.81 -8.53
C TRP A 33 -6.11 -3.70 -8.25
N VAL A 34 -6.56 -3.77 -7.00
CA VAL A 34 -7.80 -4.52 -6.66
C VAL A 34 -9.04 -3.69 -7.01
N ALA A 35 -10.23 -4.31 -6.98
CA ALA A 35 -11.50 -3.66 -7.35
C ALA A 35 -11.75 -2.35 -6.61
N ASN A 36 -11.31 -2.25 -5.36
CA ASN A 36 -11.42 -1.05 -4.55
C ASN A 36 -10.74 0.17 -5.19
N PHE A 37 -9.60 0.01 -5.87
CA PHE A 37 -8.89 1.15 -6.47
C PHE A 37 -9.68 1.80 -7.60
N ILE A 38 -10.13 0.99 -8.57
CA ILE A 38 -10.90 1.51 -9.70
C ILE A 38 -12.27 2.03 -9.26
N THR A 39 -12.88 1.39 -8.25
CA THR A 39 -14.14 1.84 -7.65
C THR A 39 -13.98 3.19 -6.95
N ALA A 40 -12.91 3.38 -6.17
CA ALA A 40 -12.63 4.65 -5.52
C ALA A 40 -12.30 5.76 -6.53
N LEU A 41 -11.50 5.47 -7.56
CA LEU A 41 -11.19 6.43 -8.61
C LEU A 41 -12.46 6.87 -9.36
N ARG A 42 -13.31 5.92 -9.78
CA ARG A 42 -14.61 6.23 -10.39
C ARG A 42 -15.45 7.09 -9.45
N ALA A 43 -15.54 6.72 -8.17
CA ALA A 43 -16.33 7.45 -7.20
C ALA A 43 -15.90 8.91 -7.09
N LEU A 44 -14.59 9.19 -7.02
CA LEU A 44 -14.07 10.57 -6.99
C LEU A 44 -14.30 11.35 -8.29
N MET A 45 -14.33 10.67 -9.44
CA MET A 45 -14.56 11.31 -10.73
C MET A 45 -16.04 11.56 -11.05
N ALA A 46 -16.94 10.77 -10.45
CA ALA A 46 -18.36 10.78 -10.75
C ALA A 46 -19.23 11.35 -9.61
N SER A 47 -18.67 11.56 -8.41
CA SER A 47 -19.41 12.12 -7.29
C SER A 47 -19.72 13.59 -7.50
N TYR A 48 -20.98 13.97 -7.36
CA TYR A 48 -21.38 15.33 -6.98
C TYR A 48 -21.38 15.43 -5.45
N ASP A 49 -21.07 16.59 -4.89
CA ASP A 49 -21.27 16.85 -3.46
C ASP A 49 -22.72 16.45 -3.11
N LEU A 50 -22.88 15.57 -2.12
CA LEU A 50 -24.17 15.13 -1.56
C LEU A 50 -25.03 14.15 -2.40
N ASP A 51 -24.52 13.51 -3.46
CA ASP A 51 -25.29 12.50 -4.19
C ASP A 51 -25.35 11.15 -3.44
N ASP A 52 -26.57 10.70 -3.16
CA ASP A 52 -26.95 9.56 -2.30
C ASP A 52 -26.76 8.18 -2.98
N THR A 53 -25.93 8.11 -4.02
CA THR A 53 -25.52 6.86 -4.67
C THR A 53 -24.03 6.59 -4.43
N PRO A 54 -23.63 6.27 -3.18
CA PRO A 54 -22.25 5.96 -2.88
C PRO A 54 -21.80 4.71 -3.64
N ASN A 55 -20.55 4.71 -4.11
CA ASN A 55 -19.94 3.46 -4.55
C ASN A 55 -19.58 2.67 -3.28
N ALA A 56 -19.80 1.35 -3.31
CA ALA A 56 -19.47 0.47 -2.21
C ALA A 56 -18.02 -0.03 -2.36
N LEU A 57 -17.15 0.38 -1.45
CA LEU A 57 -15.84 -0.23 -1.25
C LEU A 57 -15.96 -1.40 -0.26
N VAL A 58 -15.00 -2.32 -0.29
CA VAL A 58 -14.91 -3.42 0.70
C VAL A 58 -13.77 -3.12 1.67
N THR A 59 -14.09 -3.07 2.97
CA THR A 59 -13.08 -2.82 4.01
C THR A 59 -12.14 -4.00 4.22
N LEU A 60 -11.02 -3.79 4.92
CA LEU A 60 -10.13 -4.89 5.34
C LEU A 60 -10.87 -5.98 6.14
N GLY A 61 -12.00 -5.65 6.78
CA GLY A 61 -12.85 -6.59 7.52
C GLY A 61 -13.89 -7.32 6.66
N GLY A 62 -14.02 -6.96 5.38
CA GLY A 62 -14.98 -7.56 4.44
C GLY A 62 -16.33 -6.82 4.37
N ASP A 63 -16.51 -5.74 5.12
CA ASP A 63 -17.76 -4.98 5.15
C ASP A 63 -17.88 -4.02 3.95
N SER A 64 -19.12 -3.77 3.51
CA SER A 64 -19.43 -2.74 2.52
C SER A 64 -19.29 -1.33 3.13
N TRP A 65 -18.69 -0.41 2.38
CA TRP A 65 -18.41 0.95 2.81
C TRP A 65 -18.76 1.99 1.75
N SER A 66 -19.64 2.92 2.09
CA SER A 66 -20.06 4.02 1.22
C SER A 66 -18.95 5.06 1.01
N TYR A 67 -18.61 5.33 -0.26
CA TYR A 67 -17.52 6.25 -0.61
C TYR A 67 -17.87 7.17 -1.81
N PRO A 68 -17.46 8.46 -1.79
CA PRO A 68 -16.68 9.13 -0.75
C PRO A 68 -17.51 9.54 0.49
N ASN A 69 -18.82 9.75 0.33
CA ASN A 69 -19.79 10.09 1.39
C ASN A 69 -19.26 11.10 2.44
N VAL A 70 -18.66 12.19 1.97
CA VAL A 70 -18.13 13.26 2.83
C VAL A 70 -19.14 14.40 2.91
N THR A 71 -19.36 14.94 4.11
CA THR A 71 -20.18 16.16 4.32
C THR A 71 -19.34 17.33 4.81
N THR A 72 -18.02 17.13 4.99
CA THR A 72 -17.08 18.16 5.42
C THR A 72 -15.75 18.04 4.70
N GLN A 73 -15.05 19.16 4.55
CA GLN A 73 -13.73 19.26 3.93
C GLN A 73 -12.56 18.73 4.79
N TYR A 74 -12.83 18.28 6.01
CA TYR A 74 -11.78 17.85 6.95
C TYR A 74 -11.50 16.35 6.93
N HIS A 75 -12.34 15.58 6.23
CA HIS A 75 -12.14 14.14 6.13
C HIS A 75 -11.07 13.80 5.10
N THR A 76 -10.12 12.98 5.51
CA THR A 76 -9.05 12.53 4.62
C THR A 76 -9.58 11.52 3.61
N ILE A 77 -9.26 11.75 2.33
CA ILE A 77 -9.65 10.93 1.19
C ILE A 77 -8.39 10.19 0.69
N LEU A 78 -8.45 8.87 0.52
CA LEU A 78 -7.32 8.02 0.08
C LEU A 78 -6.02 8.21 0.90
N PHE A 79 -6.11 8.31 2.23
CA PHE A 79 -4.97 8.66 3.07
C PHE A 79 -4.05 7.46 3.36
N ALA A 80 -2.81 7.51 2.85
CA ALA A 80 -1.82 6.44 3.01
C ALA A 80 -0.72 6.72 4.05
N CYS A 81 -0.63 7.93 4.62
CA CYS A 81 0.41 8.29 5.59
C CYS A 81 0.13 7.69 6.98
N ALA A 82 0.34 6.39 7.13
CA ALA A 82 0.19 5.68 8.39
C ALA A 82 1.24 6.09 9.41
N GLY A 83 0.83 6.28 10.66
CA GLY A 83 1.74 6.49 11.79
C GLY A 83 2.60 5.25 12.08
N GLU A 84 3.60 5.42 12.93
CA GLU A 84 4.32 4.29 13.51
C GLU A 84 3.35 3.38 14.28
N GLY A 85 3.52 2.06 14.12
CA GLY A 85 2.70 1.04 14.76
C GLY A 85 1.36 0.72 14.09
N GLU A 86 0.96 1.49 13.07
CA GLU A 86 -0.32 1.27 12.36
C GLU A 86 -0.21 0.14 11.33
N ASP A 87 -0.89 -0.99 11.56
CA ASP A 87 -0.89 -2.15 10.66
C ASP A 87 -2.19 -2.33 9.86
N LEU A 88 -3.03 -1.29 9.79
CA LEU A 88 -4.31 -1.28 9.07
C LEU A 88 -4.31 -0.40 7.80
N TYR A 89 -3.28 0.40 7.57
CA TYR A 89 -3.13 1.22 6.35
C TYR A 89 -1.68 1.65 6.12
N GLY A 90 -1.45 2.36 5.02
CA GLY A 90 -0.11 2.58 4.46
C GLY A 90 0.37 1.35 3.70
N ILE A 91 1.67 1.10 3.72
CA ILE A 91 2.20 -0.16 3.18
C ILE A 91 2.09 -1.25 4.24
N LEU A 92 1.58 -2.41 3.84
CA LEU A 92 1.45 -3.62 4.64
C LEU A 92 2.34 -4.72 4.04
N VAL A 93 2.81 -5.64 4.88
CA VAL A 93 3.61 -6.80 4.46
C VAL A 93 3.00 -8.09 5.02
N GLY A 94 3.08 -9.17 4.25
CA GLY A 94 2.49 -10.45 4.60
C GLY A 94 3.36 -11.64 4.26
N ALA A 95 3.00 -12.79 4.83
CA ALA A 95 3.65 -14.08 4.60
C ALA A 95 2.86 -14.99 3.65
N GLY A 96 1.70 -14.54 3.16
CA GLY A 96 0.84 -15.31 2.26
C GLY A 96 1.38 -15.32 0.83
N ASP A 97 1.12 -16.42 0.12
CA ASP A 97 1.47 -16.64 -1.28
C ASP A 97 0.25 -17.01 -2.15
N THR A 98 -0.96 -16.88 -1.59
CA THR A 98 -2.21 -17.03 -2.35
C THR A 98 -2.23 -16.03 -3.50
N PRO A 99 -2.44 -16.48 -4.75
CA PRO A 99 -2.51 -15.60 -5.91
C PRO A 99 -3.48 -14.44 -5.69
N VAL A 100 -3.11 -13.27 -6.23
CA VAL A 100 -3.94 -12.07 -6.13
C VAL A 100 -5.23 -12.26 -6.92
N THR A 101 -6.35 -11.85 -6.34
CA THR A 101 -7.64 -11.78 -7.03
C THR A 101 -8.16 -10.34 -7.05
N LEU A 102 -9.05 -10.05 -7.99
CA LEU A 102 -9.66 -8.72 -8.11
C LEU A 102 -10.45 -8.32 -6.85
N ASP A 103 -11.01 -9.31 -6.14
CA ASP A 103 -11.89 -9.12 -4.98
C ASP A 103 -11.13 -9.14 -3.64
N ASP A 104 -9.78 -9.20 -3.68
CA ASP A 104 -8.97 -9.13 -2.48
C ASP A 104 -9.18 -7.80 -1.77
N HIS A 105 -9.56 -7.87 -0.49
CA HIS A 105 -9.77 -6.71 0.38
C HIS A 105 -8.80 -6.68 1.55
N THR A 106 -7.98 -7.72 1.76
CA THR A 106 -6.93 -7.80 2.76
C THR A 106 -5.76 -8.65 2.26
N LEU A 107 -4.61 -8.63 2.94
CA LEU A 107 -3.50 -9.54 2.66
C LEU A 107 -3.88 -10.97 3.05
N ALA A 108 -3.39 -11.98 2.34
CA ALA A 108 -3.73 -13.38 2.65
C ALA A 108 -3.22 -13.78 4.04
N THR A 109 -2.05 -13.30 4.44
CA THR A 109 -1.52 -13.47 5.80
C THR A 109 -0.71 -12.24 6.20
N LEU A 110 -1.39 -11.24 6.78
CA LEU A 110 -0.76 -10.04 7.30
C LEU A 110 0.27 -10.37 8.41
N ILE A 111 1.49 -9.85 8.29
CA ILE A 111 2.46 -9.84 9.38
C ILE A 111 2.15 -8.62 10.24
N ARG A 112 1.72 -8.84 11.48
CA ARG A 112 1.27 -7.77 12.38
C ARG A 112 2.42 -6.90 12.88
N HIS A 113 2.06 -5.69 13.33
CA HIS A 113 3.01 -4.81 14.02
C HIS A 113 3.42 -5.40 15.38
N GLY A 114 4.73 -5.37 15.65
CA GLY A 114 5.31 -5.56 16.98
C GLY A 114 6.76 -6.04 16.92
N ASP A 115 7.37 -6.19 18.09
CA ASP A 115 8.75 -6.67 18.24
C ASP A 115 8.81 -8.13 18.71
N GLU A 116 7.66 -8.80 18.89
CA GLU A 116 7.65 -10.22 19.27
C GLU A 116 7.91 -11.16 18.09
N ALA A 117 8.19 -12.42 18.40
CA ALA A 117 8.42 -13.46 17.40
C ALA A 117 7.33 -13.48 16.31
N GLY A 118 7.76 -13.41 15.04
CA GLY A 118 6.86 -13.43 13.88
C GLY A 118 6.21 -12.08 13.53
N LYS A 119 6.63 -10.98 14.17
CA LYS A 119 6.13 -9.63 13.89
C LYS A 119 7.24 -8.70 13.39
N LEU A 120 6.83 -7.66 12.65
CA LEU A 120 7.73 -6.59 12.21
C LEU A 120 7.35 -5.29 12.91
N HIS A 121 8.34 -4.49 13.26
CA HIS A 121 8.12 -3.12 13.73
C HIS A 121 7.76 -2.24 12.54
N TYR A 122 6.56 -1.65 12.54
CA TYR A 122 6.03 -0.87 11.44
C TYR A 122 6.37 0.59 11.69
N ASN A 123 7.35 1.15 10.95
CA ASN A 123 7.65 2.58 11.04
C ASN A 123 6.55 3.40 10.33
N ALA A 124 6.60 4.73 10.45
CA ALA A 124 5.67 5.60 9.74
C ALA A 124 5.78 5.43 8.21
N THR A 125 4.64 5.55 7.52
CA THR A 125 4.57 5.62 6.06
C THR A 125 4.69 7.07 5.61
N THR A 126 5.52 7.33 4.60
CA THR A 126 5.64 8.63 3.96
C THR A 126 5.06 8.57 2.55
N VAL A 127 4.36 9.62 2.16
CA VAL A 127 4.01 9.90 0.76
C VAL A 127 4.88 11.07 0.34
N GLU A 128 5.79 10.80 -0.59
CA GLU A 128 6.73 11.81 -1.12
C GLU A 128 6.01 12.77 -2.08
N ASP A 129 6.59 13.96 -2.27
CA ASP A 129 6.12 14.93 -3.25
C ASP A 129 6.13 14.37 -4.68
N LEU A 130 5.31 14.97 -5.54
CA LEU A 130 5.35 14.70 -6.98
C LEU A 130 6.67 15.18 -7.59
N VAL A 131 7.30 14.29 -8.34
CA VAL A 131 8.57 14.55 -9.02
C VAL A 131 8.38 14.41 -10.53
N ARG A 132 8.75 15.45 -11.27
CA ARG A 132 8.91 15.37 -12.73
C ARG A 132 10.27 14.74 -13.06
N THR A 133 10.26 13.86 -14.05
CA THR A 133 11.45 13.18 -14.58
C THR A 133 11.51 13.40 -16.08
N ASP A 134 12.65 13.12 -16.70
CA ASP A 134 12.81 13.26 -18.16
C ASP A 134 11.83 12.38 -18.95
N GLY A 135 11.30 11.32 -18.33
CA GLY A 135 10.38 10.37 -18.95
C GLY A 135 8.93 10.43 -18.45
N GLY A 136 8.56 11.38 -17.58
CA GLY A 136 7.21 11.42 -17.01
C GLY A 136 7.09 12.09 -15.64
N ILE A 137 6.07 11.73 -14.89
CA ILE A 137 5.81 12.21 -13.52
C ILE A 137 5.57 11.01 -12.59
N GLN A 138 6.07 11.09 -11.37
CA GLN A 138 5.90 10.04 -10.37
C GLN A 138 5.81 10.60 -8.95
N PHE A 139 5.32 9.78 -8.02
CA PHE A 139 5.53 9.94 -6.58
C PHE A 139 5.76 8.57 -5.95
N LYS A 140 6.21 8.54 -4.70
CA LYS A 140 6.45 7.30 -3.96
C LYS A 140 5.70 7.29 -2.66
N ILE A 141 5.19 6.12 -2.31
CA ILE A 141 4.73 5.79 -0.96
C ILE A 141 5.79 4.85 -0.40
N VAL A 142 6.33 5.16 0.79
CA VAL A 142 7.48 4.47 1.35
C VAL A 142 7.19 4.06 2.79
N ARG A 143 7.58 2.84 3.15
CA ARG A 143 7.55 2.39 4.54
C ARG A 143 8.73 1.48 4.84
N THR A 144 9.29 1.63 6.03
CA THR A 144 10.32 0.74 6.55
C THR A 144 9.76 -0.13 7.67
N PHE A 145 10.20 -1.37 7.70
CA PHE A 145 9.86 -2.39 8.68
C PHE A 145 11.15 -2.85 9.35
N SER A 146 11.22 -2.83 10.67
CA SER A 146 12.38 -3.32 11.42
C SER A 146 12.09 -4.71 11.97
N ASN A 147 13.00 -5.66 11.80
CA ASN A 147 12.85 -6.98 12.40
C ASN A 147 13.59 -7.03 13.73
N ASN A 148 12.85 -6.86 14.83
CA ASN A 148 13.37 -7.02 16.19
C ASN A 148 12.91 -8.33 16.85
N SER A 149 12.35 -9.25 16.07
CA SER A 149 11.57 -10.40 16.56
C SER A 149 12.39 -11.53 17.21
N GLY A 150 13.72 -11.43 17.18
CA GLY A 150 14.64 -12.46 17.66
C GLY A 150 14.92 -13.58 16.63
N GLY A 151 14.28 -13.56 15.47
CA GLY A 151 14.49 -14.51 14.38
C GLY A 151 14.25 -13.90 13.00
N ASP A 152 14.53 -14.65 11.95
CA ASP A 152 14.32 -14.18 10.57
C ASP A 152 12.83 -14.18 10.22
N ILE A 153 12.39 -13.16 9.47
CA ILE A 153 11.01 -13.06 8.98
C ILE A 153 11.00 -13.13 7.47
N THR A 154 10.11 -13.95 6.92
CA THR A 154 9.93 -14.10 5.47
C THR A 154 8.69 -13.34 5.02
N VAL A 155 8.86 -12.36 4.14
CA VAL A 155 7.80 -11.58 3.49
C VAL A 155 7.58 -12.14 2.09
N LYS A 156 6.32 -12.41 1.74
CA LYS A 156 5.91 -12.97 0.44
C LYS A 156 4.89 -12.12 -0.30
N GLU A 157 4.21 -11.22 0.38
CA GLU A 157 3.25 -10.31 -0.22
C GLU A 157 3.37 -8.91 0.37
N VAL A 158 2.97 -7.92 -0.41
CA VAL A 158 2.87 -6.53 0.01
C VAL A 158 1.51 -5.98 -0.37
N GLY A 159 1.00 -5.02 0.39
CA GLY A 159 -0.22 -4.31 0.04
C GLY A 159 -0.12 -2.82 0.30
N LEU A 160 -0.93 -2.06 -0.42
CA LEU A 160 -1.13 -0.64 -0.18
C LEU A 160 -2.57 -0.45 0.28
N ALA A 161 -2.74 -0.07 1.54
CA ALA A 161 -4.04 0.23 2.13
C ALA A 161 -4.13 1.71 2.53
N ILE A 162 -5.35 2.22 2.58
CA ILE A 162 -5.65 3.62 2.91
C ILE A 162 -6.62 3.70 4.07
N ARG A 163 -6.58 4.82 4.77
CA ARG A 163 -7.63 5.25 5.68
C ARG A 163 -8.59 6.18 4.94
N CYS A 164 -9.87 5.86 4.98
CA CYS A 164 -10.96 6.72 4.54
C CYS A 164 -11.76 7.18 5.76
N ASN A 165 -12.05 8.47 5.83
CA ASN A 165 -12.97 9.02 6.82
C ASN A 165 -14.21 9.52 6.08
N ASN A 166 -15.39 9.23 6.61
CA ASN A 166 -16.66 9.73 6.10
C ASN A 166 -17.62 10.00 7.28
N VAL A 167 -18.88 10.33 6.99
CA VAL A 167 -19.90 10.57 8.03
C VAL A 167 -20.20 9.37 8.94
N ALA A 168 -19.96 8.14 8.47
CA ALA A 168 -20.15 6.91 9.21
C ALA A 168 -18.94 6.54 10.08
N GLY A 169 -17.79 7.22 9.90
CA GLY A 169 -16.59 7.02 10.70
C GLY A 169 -15.34 6.75 9.85
N THR A 170 -14.50 5.84 10.34
CA THR A 170 -13.20 5.49 9.74
C THR A 170 -13.25 4.08 9.16
N ALA A 171 -12.79 3.92 7.93
CA ALA A 171 -12.59 2.61 7.31
C ALA A 171 -11.19 2.48 6.71
N TYR A 172 -10.75 1.23 6.59
CA TYR A 172 -9.47 0.86 5.99
C TYR A 172 -9.72 0.02 4.75
N ILE A 173 -9.14 0.43 3.62
CA ILE A 173 -9.42 -0.15 2.31
C ILE A 173 -8.10 -0.53 1.64
N LEU A 174 -8.00 -1.77 1.15
CA LEU A 174 -6.86 -2.21 0.34
C LEU A 174 -7.03 -1.69 -1.11
N LEU A 175 -6.00 -1.05 -1.65
CA LEU A 175 -5.97 -0.55 -3.03
C LEU A 175 -5.15 -1.45 -3.96
N ALA A 176 -4.04 -2.00 -3.45
CA ALA A 176 -3.18 -2.92 -4.17
C ALA A 176 -2.72 -4.05 -3.27
N ARG A 177 -2.52 -5.23 -3.85
CA ARG A 177 -1.93 -6.40 -3.23
C ARG A 177 -1.08 -7.11 -4.27
N ASP A 178 0.17 -7.37 -3.96
CA ASP A 178 1.07 -8.08 -4.86
C ASP A 178 1.75 -9.23 -4.11
N VAL A 179 1.66 -10.43 -4.67
CA VAL A 179 2.51 -11.56 -4.28
C VAL A 179 3.86 -11.34 -4.94
N LEU A 180 4.91 -11.33 -4.13
CA LEU A 180 6.26 -11.05 -4.59
C LEU A 180 6.78 -12.17 -5.48
N ALA A 181 7.51 -11.81 -6.54
CA ALA A 181 8.10 -12.78 -7.46
C ALA A 181 9.06 -13.76 -6.75
N SER A 182 9.71 -13.29 -5.69
CA SER A 182 10.48 -14.11 -4.76
C SER A 182 10.26 -13.63 -3.32
N ALA A 183 10.18 -14.58 -2.40
CA ALA A 183 10.12 -14.27 -0.97
C ALA A 183 11.35 -13.47 -0.54
N VAL A 184 11.17 -12.57 0.42
CA VAL A 184 12.21 -11.72 1.00
C VAL A 184 12.44 -12.15 2.44
N THR A 185 13.66 -12.55 2.75
CA THR A 185 14.06 -12.78 4.15
C THR A 185 14.58 -11.49 4.74
N VAL A 186 14.00 -11.09 5.88
CA VAL A 186 14.45 -9.97 6.70
C VAL A 186 15.12 -10.56 7.93
N PRO A 187 16.45 -10.58 8.03
CA PRO A 187 17.12 -11.14 9.19
C PRO A 187 16.84 -10.35 10.47
N ASN A 188 16.96 -10.98 11.64
CA ASN A 188 16.84 -10.25 12.89
C ASN A 188 17.86 -9.09 12.98
N GLY A 189 17.42 -7.93 13.49
CA GLY A 189 18.17 -6.68 13.53
C GLY A 189 18.27 -5.94 12.20
N SER A 190 17.70 -6.48 11.12
CA SER A 190 17.70 -5.86 9.78
C SER A 190 16.43 -5.05 9.55
N THR A 191 16.43 -4.27 8.47
CA THR A 191 15.27 -3.51 8.01
C THR A 191 14.88 -3.92 6.60
N LEU A 192 13.58 -3.88 6.34
CA LEU A 192 12.97 -3.97 5.02
C LEU A 192 12.35 -2.61 4.69
N THR A 193 12.75 -1.98 3.60
CA THR A 193 12.06 -0.81 3.04
C THR A 193 11.29 -1.23 1.79
N VAL A 194 10.00 -0.91 1.76
CA VAL A 194 9.12 -1.14 0.62
C VAL A 194 8.67 0.19 0.05
N ARG A 195 8.63 0.30 -1.28
CA ARG A 195 8.16 1.49 -1.99
C ARG A 195 7.14 1.13 -3.05
N TYR A 196 5.96 1.73 -3.00
CA TYR A 196 5.06 1.80 -4.15
C TYR A 196 5.41 3.04 -4.97
N ILE A 197 5.81 2.84 -6.22
CA ILE A 197 6.19 3.90 -7.15
C ILE A 197 5.11 4.00 -8.23
N ILE A 198 4.29 5.05 -8.16
CA ILE A 198 3.20 5.30 -9.10
C ILE A 198 3.69 6.35 -10.09
N GLN A 199 3.66 6.01 -11.37
CA GLN A 199 4.24 6.84 -12.42
C GLN A 199 3.37 6.87 -13.68
N HIS A 200 3.38 8.01 -14.36
CA HIS A 200 2.88 8.14 -15.72
C HIS A 200 4.03 8.55 -16.62
N ALA A 201 4.29 7.76 -17.66
CA ALA A 201 5.42 7.93 -18.55
C ALA A 201 4.99 8.40 -19.95
N VAL A 202 5.83 9.21 -20.58
CA VAL A 202 5.71 9.58 -22.00
C VAL A 202 6.61 8.66 -22.81
N SER A 203 6.07 8.04 -23.87
CA SER A 203 6.81 7.17 -24.79
C SER A 203 7.00 7.78 -26.16
#